data_AF-A0A957SF56-F1
#
_entry.id   AF-A0A957SF56-F1
#
_cell.length_a   1.000
_cell.length_b   1.000
_cell.length_c   1.000
_cell.angle_alpha   90.00
_cell.angle_beta   90.00
_cell.angle_gamma   90.00
#
_symmetry.space_group_name_H-M   'P 1'
#
loop_
_entity.id
_entity.type
_entity.pdbx_description
1 polymer ?
#
loop_
_entity_poly.entity_id
_entity_poly.type
_entity_poly.pdbx_seq_one_letter_code
_entity_poly.pdbx_strand_id
1 'polypeptide(L)'
;GMDLAKKPNLYLIFVESYGSVLYKRPDYLQKYTALTNELDATLKEHGLHVKSTLSTAPTWGGGSWMSYTSAFMGLRIDEHPEYLTLFDKYQTQTYPDLGFYLQSQGYQYERLVALSTELSDSAWQKYSNFYKADAWIRYHDLGYTGPGYGWGPAPPDQYTINKAHELITQNSDGPFALFYITQNSHYPWIPHPTLVKDWRTLNQVQNVNDQVDPEAIAHETRRQNYFNAIEYQLRFLTDYMIHLDDDNAIFVLLGDHQPPRVSRRSDGWETPLHIISKDERFIDSLAEYGFVDGLRVQSMEPTLRHEGFYSMFTRALLASYGKDPTNLPEYRPTGFLFASGALTKER
;
A
#
# COMPACT_ATOMS: atom_id res chain seq x y z
N GLY A 1 -8.01 -18.22 19.92
CA GLY A 1 -7.01 -19.19 19.39
C GLY A 1 -5.96 -18.49 18.56
N MET A 2 -6.35 -17.61 17.64
CA MET A 2 -5.47 -16.76 16.84
C MET A 2 -5.47 -15.32 17.37
N ASP A 3 -5.29 -15.18 18.68
CA ASP A 3 -5.40 -13.88 19.36
C ASP A 3 -4.01 -13.27 19.57
N LEU A 4 -3.87 -11.99 19.30
CA LEU A 4 -2.67 -11.21 19.55
C LEU A 4 -2.56 -10.85 21.04
N ALA A 5 -1.37 -11.03 21.59
CA ALA A 5 -0.97 -10.58 22.92
C ALA A 5 -0.46 -9.13 22.89
N LYS A 6 0.26 -8.75 21.84
CA LYS A 6 0.71 -7.37 21.57
C LYS A 6 0.13 -6.88 20.25
N LYS A 7 -0.18 -5.59 20.17
CA LYS A 7 -0.90 -4.99 19.04
C LYS A 7 -0.15 -3.75 18.55
N PRO A 8 0.97 -3.94 17.82
CA PRO A 8 1.67 -2.82 17.18
C PRO A 8 0.73 -2.08 16.22
N ASN A 9 0.84 -0.75 16.12
CA ASN A 9 0.08 0.00 15.11
C ASN A 9 0.53 -0.42 13.71
N LEU A 10 -0.42 -0.55 12.79
CA LEU A 10 -0.16 -1.09 11.46
C LEU A 10 -0.40 -0.03 10.40
N TYR A 11 0.57 0.17 9.53
CA TYR A 11 0.46 1.06 8.37
C TYR A 11 0.53 0.20 7.11
N LEU A 12 -0.63 -0.09 6.53
CA LEU A 12 -0.80 -0.89 5.32
C LEU A 12 -0.84 0.04 4.10
N ILE A 13 0.33 0.41 3.59
CA ILE A 13 0.49 1.43 2.56
C ILE A 13 0.75 0.75 1.22
N PHE A 14 -0.19 0.91 0.30
CA PHE A 14 0.05 0.62 -1.10
C PHE A 14 0.70 1.84 -1.75
N VAL A 15 1.82 1.63 -2.45
CA VAL A 15 2.54 2.68 -3.17
C VAL A 15 2.11 2.61 -4.64
N GLU A 16 1.36 3.62 -5.09
CA GLU A 16 0.77 3.66 -6.43
C GLU A 16 1.82 3.53 -7.54
N SER A 17 1.56 2.66 -8.50
CA SER A 17 2.42 2.40 -9.66
C SER A 17 3.87 2.01 -9.31
N TYR A 18 4.12 1.47 -8.12
CA TYR A 18 5.44 1.04 -7.69
C TYR A 18 5.78 -0.37 -8.19
N GLY A 19 6.22 -0.46 -9.44
CA GLY A 19 6.51 -1.72 -10.13
C GLY A 19 7.98 -2.12 -10.12
N SER A 20 8.24 -3.42 -10.29
CA SER A 20 9.61 -3.97 -10.41
C SER A 20 10.36 -3.52 -11.67
N VAL A 21 9.74 -2.78 -12.60
CA VAL A 21 10.43 -2.16 -13.74
C VAL A 21 11.66 -1.34 -13.31
N LEU A 22 11.65 -0.80 -12.09
CA LEU A 22 12.74 -0.06 -11.47
C LEU A 22 14.03 -0.89 -11.33
N TYR A 23 13.92 -2.22 -11.22
CA TYR A 23 15.05 -3.15 -11.16
C TYR A 23 15.50 -3.63 -12.55
N LYS A 24 14.67 -3.45 -13.57
CA LYS A 24 14.79 -4.16 -14.85
C LYS A 24 15.32 -3.28 -15.97
N ARG A 25 15.00 -1.99 -15.95
CA ARG A 25 15.35 -1.07 -17.04
C ARG A 25 16.54 -0.18 -16.73
N PRO A 26 17.47 0.03 -17.69
CA PRO A 26 18.62 0.92 -17.51
C PRO A 26 18.25 2.36 -17.14
N ASP A 27 17.09 2.85 -17.61
CA ASP A 27 16.59 4.20 -17.30
C ASP A 27 16.40 4.43 -15.78
N TYR A 28 16.16 3.35 -15.03
CA TYR A 28 15.82 3.41 -13.60
C TYR A 28 16.88 2.75 -12.72
N LEU A 29 17.43 1.62 -13.16
CA LEU A 29 18.19 0.69 -12.32
C LEU A 29 19.28 1.37 -11.49
N GLN A 30 20.11 2.20 -12.11
CA GLN A 30 21.22 2.86 -11.40
C GLN A 30 20.71 3.88 -10.37
N LYS A 31 19.75 4.74 -10.75
CA LYS A 31 19.22 5.78 -9.87
C LYS A 31 18.42 5.16 -8.73
N TYR A 32 17.61 4.15 -9.02
CA TYR A 32 16.83 3.43 -8.03
C TYR A 32 17.73 2.64 -7.07
N THR A 33 18.79 2.00 -7.57
CA THR A 33 19.82 1.37 -6.71
C THR A 33 20.44 2.37 -5.73
N ALA A 34 20.83 3.55 -6.23
CA ALA A 34 21.43 4.58 -5.38
C ALA A 34 20.44 5.06 -4.32
N LEU A 35 19.19 5.31 -4.71
CA LEU A 35 18.11 5.71 -3.82
C LEU A 35 17.85 4.66 -2.72
N THR A 36 17.66 3.38 -3.08
CA THR A 36 17.38 2.34 -2.07
C THR A 36 18.54 2.15 -1.10
N ASN A 37 19.79 2.22 -1.57
CA ASN A 37 20.96 2.12 -0.70
C ASN A 37 21.07 3.30 0.27
N GLU A 38 20.75 4.52 -0.19
CA GLU A 38 20.71 5.72 0.64
C GLU A 38 19.64 5.57 1.73
N LEU A 39 18.41 5.24 1.35
CA LEU A 39 17.29 5.11 2.28
C LEU A 39 17.47 3.95 3.27
N ASP A 40 18.04 2.82 2.83
CA ASP A 40 18.40 1.72 3.72
C ASP A 40 19.38 2.15 4.82
N ALA A 41 20.39 2.94 4.47
CA ALA A 41 21.34 3.48 5.44
C ALA A 41 20.65 4.43 6.43
N THR A 42 19.77 5.32 5.94
CA THR A 42 19.01 6.25 6.77
C THR A 42 18.07 5.52 7.74
N LEU A 43 17.31 4.53 7.27
CA LEU A 43 16.42 3.73 8.11
C LEU A 43 17.22 3.01 9.21
N LYS A 44 18.33 2.37 8.84
CA LYS A 44 19.20 1.67 9.79
C LYS A 44 19.80 2.60 10.85
N GLU A 45 20.23 3.79 10.46
CA GLU A 45 20.74 4.81 11.40
C GLU A 45 19.71 5.20 12.48
N HIS A 46 18.41 5.14 12.12
CA HIS A 46 17.30 5.45 13.02
C HIS A 46 16.69 4.20 13.69
N GLY A 47 17.38 3.06 13.62
CA GLY A 47 16.95 1.81 14.26
C GLY A 47 15.76 1.12 13.59
N LEU A 48 15.41 1.51 12.36
CA LEU A 48 14.39 0.83 11.57
C LEU A 48 15.05 -0.30 10.76
N HIS A 49 14.50 -1.51 10.93
CA HIS A 49 14.91 -2.71 10.21
C HIS A 49 13.94 -2.94 9.06
N VAL A 50 14.46 -3.34 7.91
CA VAL A 50 13.66 -3.59 6.71
C VAL A 50 14.01 -4.95 6.12
N LYS A 51 12.97 -5.67 5.71
CA LYS A 51 13.10 -6.80 4.80
C LYS A 51 12.15 -6.64 3.62
N SER A 52 12.60 -7.11 2.47
CA SER A 52 11.91 -6.93 1.19
C SER A 52 11.79 -8.21 0.39
N THR A 53 10.70 -8.32 -0.36
CA THR A 53 10.53 -9.31 -1.43
C THR A 53 9.82 -8.68 -2.63
N LEU A 54 9.61 -9.46 -3.69
CA LEU A 54 8.69 -9.14 -4.75
C LEU A 54 7.39 -9.94 -4.60
N SER A 55 6.26 -9.29 -4.86
CA SER A 55 4.95 -9.91 -4.94
C SER A 55 4.39 -9.79 -6.36
N THR A 56 3.77 -10.84 -6.88
CA THR A 56 3.08 -10.77 -8.19
C THR A 56 1.73 -10.08 -8.04
N ALA A 57 1.55 -8.93 -8.70
CA ALA A 57 0.27 -8.22 -8.72
C ALA A 57 -0.79 -8.95 -9.57
N PRO A 58 -2.08 -8.82 -9.22
CA PRO A 58 -3.17 -9.37 -10.04
C PRO A 58 -3.51 -8.46 -11.22
N THR A 59 -3.12 -7.18 -11.17
CA THR A 59 -3.40 -6.18 -12.19
C THR A 59 -2.12 -5.56 -12.78
N TRP A 60 -2.25 -4.89 -13.93
CA TRP A 60 -1.13 -4.28 -14.64
C TRP A 60 -1.52 -2.90 -15.18
N GLY A 61 -0.76 -1.86 -14.81
CA GLY A 61 -0.94 -0.50 -15.34
C GLY A 61 -2.24 0.19 -14.93
N GLY A 62 -2.94 -0.32 -13.91
CA GLY A 62 -4.22 0.17 -13.41
C GLY A 62 -4.91 -0.89 -12.54
N GLY A 63 -6.10 -0.57 -12.03
CA GLY A 63 -6.91 -1.52 -11.27
C GLY A 63 -6.45 -1.71 -9.83
N SER A 64 -5.85 -0.68 -9.21
CA SER A 64 -5.33 -0.71 -7.84
C SER A 64 -6.33 -1.27 -6.83
N TRP A 65 -7.63 -1.03 -7.02
CA TRP A 65 -8.67 -1.59 -6.15
C TRP A 65 -8.75 -3.11 -6.16
N MET A 66 -8.48 -3.76 -7.29
CA MET A 66 -8.42 -5.22 -7.35
C MET A 66 -7.11 -5.73 -6.72
N SER A 67 -6.03 -4.95 -6.84
CA SER A 67 -4.74 -5.27 -6.24
C SER A 67 -4.79 -5.32 -4.71
N TYR A 68 -5.21 -4.23 -4.05
CA TYR A 68 -5.30 -4.22 -2.59
C TYR A 68 -6.43 -5.11 -2.05
N THR A 69 -7.54 -5.25 -2.79
CA THR A 69 -8.61 -6.19 -2.38
C THR A 69 -8.11 -7.63 -2.44
N SER A 70 -7.34 -7.98 -3.47
CA SER A 70 -6.74 -9.31 -3.57
C SER A 70 -5.84 -9.61 -2.38
N ALA A 71 -4.99 -8.64 -2.02
CA ALA A 71 -4.04 -8.79 -0.94
C ALA A 71 -4.70 -9.00 0.43
N PHE A 72 -5.80 -8.29 0.70
CA PHE A 72 -6.47 -8.36 2.00
C PHE A 72 -7.47 -9.50 2.10
N MET A 73 -8.19 -9.81 1.02
CA MET A 73 -9.08 -10.97 1.01
C MET A 73 -8.32 -12.29 0.89
N GLY A 74 -7.07 -12.25 0.42
CA GLY A 74 -6.31 -13.45 0.10
C GLY A 74 -6.87 -14.21 -1.10
N LEU A 75 -7.60 -13.52 -1.97
CA LEU A 75 -8.21 -14.05 -3.18
C LEU A 75 -7.62 -13.35 -4.39
N ARG A 76 -7.32 -14.08 -5.46
CA ARG A 76 -6.93 -13.42 -6.71
C ARG A 76 -8.15 -12.78 -7.36
N ILE A 77 -8.12 -11.47 -7.55
CA ILE A 77 -9.13 -10.69 -8.27
C ILE A 77 -8.37 -9.94 -9.36
N ASP A 78 -8.41 -10.43 -10.59
CA ASP A 78 -7.70 -9.82 -11.72
C ASP A 78 -8.62 -9.30 -12.83
N GLU A 79 -9.95 -9.46 -12.67
CA GLU A 79 -10.95 -8.97 -13.59
C GLU A 79 -12.02 -8.10 -12.89
N HIS A 80 -12.40 -6.98 -13.53
CA HIS A 80 -13.35 -6.04 -12.94
C HIS A 80 -14.74 -6.65 -12.64
N PRO A 81 -15.32 -7.51 -13.49
CA PRO A 81 -16.57 -8.20 -13.17
C PRO A 81 -16.50 -9.10 -11.92
N GLU A 82 -15.34 -9.69 -11.64
CA GLU A 82 -15.14 -10.49 -10.41
C GLU A 82 -15.16 -9.60 -9.18
N TYR A 83 -14.46 -8.47 -9.24
CA TYR A 83 -14.52 -7.45 -8.20
C TYR A 83 -15.96 -7.01 -7.94
N LEU A 84 -16.73 -6.66 -8.98
CA LEU A 84 -18.12 -6.25 -8.82
C LEU A 84 -19.00 -7.36 -8.22
N THR A 85 -18.76 -8.62 -8.58
CA THR A 85 -19.48 -9.76 -8.01
C THR A 85 -19.23 -9.89 -6.51
N LEU A 86 -17.98 -9.73 -6.06
CA LEU A 86 -17.65 -9.73 -4.63
C LEU A 86 -18.21 -8.49 -3.94
N PHE A 87 -18.08 -7.33 -4.59
CA PHE A 87 -18.59 -6.06 -4.10
C PHE A 87 -20.09 -6.13 -3.80
N ASP A 88 -20.89 -6.67 -4.73
CA ASP A 88 -22.33 -6.84 -4.56
C ASP A 88 -22.68 -7.94 -3.55
N LYS A 89 -21.94 -9.06 -3.54
CA LYS A 89 -22.18 -10.18 -2.62
C LYS A 89 -21.96 -9.79 -1.16
N TYR A 90 -20.90 -9.04 -0.86
CA TYR A 90 -20.51 -8.68 0.51
C TYR A 90 -21.10 -7.35 0.96
N GLN A 91 -22.21 -6.92 0.38
CA GLN A 91 -22.99 -5.78 0.89
C GLN A 91 -23.69 -6.10 2.22
N THR A 92 -24.14 -7.34 2.40
CA THR A 92 -24.91 -7.79 3.58
C THR A 92 -24.20 -8.87 4.38
N GLN A 93 -23.16 -9.47 3.82
CA GLN A 93 -22.34 -10.51 4.46
C GLN A 93 -20.94 -9.96 4.75
N THR A 94 -20.27 -10.51 5.76
CA THR A 94 -18.88 -10.19 6.06
C THR A 94 -17.97 -11.28 5.48
N TYR A 95 -16.97 -10.87 4.70
CA TYR A 95 -15.88 -11.76 4.32
C TYR A 95 -14.78 -11.71 5.40
N PRO A 96 -14.17 -12.85 5.79
CA PRO A 96 -13.13 -12.88 6.82
C PRO A 96 -11.75 -12.44 6.24
N ASP A 97 -11.67 -11.22 5.70
CA ASP A 97 -10.42 -10.64 5.22
C ASP A 97 -9.50 -10.19 6.36
N LEU A 98 -8.33 -9.66 5.99
CA LEU A 98 -7.38 -9.08 6.94
C LEU A 98 -8.00 -7.96 7.80
N GLY A 99 -8.85 -7.11 7.23
CA GLY A 99 -9.51 -6.03 7.98
C GLY A 99 -10.40 -6.58 9.09
N PHE A 100 -11.25 -7.56 8.76
CA PHE A 100 -12.07 -8.28 9.72
C PHE A 100 -11.23 -8.96 10.80
N TYR A 101 -10.12 -9.60 10.42
CA TYR A 101 -9.19 -10.19 11.39
C TYR A 101 -8.65 -9.12 12.35
N LEU A 102 -8.13 -8.00 11.85
CA LEU A 102 -7.56 -6.93 12.68
C LEU A 102 -8.62 -6.33 13.64
N GLN A 103 -9.84 -6.09 13.14
CA GLN A 103 -10.96 -5.65 13.99
C GLN A 103 -11.27 -6.66 15.09
N SER A 104 -11.27 -7.96 14.78
CA SER A 104 -11.45 -9.02 15.79
C SER A 104 -10.36 -9.02 16.86
N GLN A 105 -9.17 -8.50 16.53
CA GLN A 105 -8.06 -8.30 17.47
C GLN A 105 -8.19 -6.98 18.25
N GLY A 106 -9.23 -6.16 18.00
CA GLY A 106 -9.48 -4.90 18.68
C GLY A 106 -8.67 -3.72 18.13
N TYR A 107 -8.19 -3.82 16.89
CA TYR A 107 -7.69 -2.65 16.16
C TYR A 107 -8.85 -1.77 15.71
N GLN A 108 -8.66 -0.44 15.73
CA GLN A 108 -9.46 0.46 14.90
C GLN A 108 -8.94 0.39 13.46
N TYR A 109 -9.75 -0.13 12.55
CA TYR A 109 -9.38 -0.25 11.15
C TYR A 109 -9.82 1.00 10.36
N GLU A 110 -8.83 1.81 10.00
CA GLU A 110 -8.96 3.11 9.33
C GLU A 110 -8.67 2.97 7.84
N ARG A 111 -9.52 3.51 6.97
CA ARG A 111 -9.23 3.63 5.53
C ARG A 111 -9.15 5.09 5.10
N LEU A 112 -8.01 5.45 4.53
CA LEU A 112 -7.74 6.78 4.01
C LEU A 112 -7.98 6.82 2.49
N VAL A 113 -8.86 7.74 2.05
CA VAL A 113 -9.11 8.03 0.63
C VAL A 113 -8.91 9.53 0.38
N ALA A 114 -7.79 9.85 -0.26
CA ALA A 114 -7.33 11.22 -0.47
C ALA A 114 -7.79 11.85 -1.79
N LEU A 115 -8.56 11.13 -2.61
CA LEU A 115 -9.06 11.63 -3.88
C LEU A 115 -10.11 12.72 -3.65
N SER A 116 -9.95 13.89 -4.26
CA SER A 116 -10.92 15.00 -4.12
C SER A 116 -12.28 14.75 -4.79
N THR A 117 -12.42 13.64 -5.51
CA THR A 117 -13.68 13.28 -6.16
C THR A 117 -14.56 12.58 -5.14
N GLU A 118 -15.56 13.29 -4.64
CA GLU A 118 -16.53 12.73 -3.72
C GLU A 118 -17.59 11.90 -4.45
N LEU A 119 -17.93 10.77 -3.85
CA LEU A 119 -19.02 9.91 -4.29
C LEU A 119 -20.32 10.31 -3.59
N SER A 120 -21.47 9.90 -4.15
CA SER A 120 -22.74 10.02 -3.44
C SER A 120 -22.72 9.20 -2.14
N ASP A 121 -23.50 9.62 -1.14
CA ASP A 121 -23.62 8.89 0.13
C ASP A 121 -24.01 7.41 -0.08
N SER A 122 -24.89 7.14 -1.05
CA SER A 122 -25.29 5.79 -1.43
C SER A 122 -24.13 4.95 -1.99
N ALA A 123 -23.22 5.56 -2.74
CA ALA A 123 -22.05 4.88 -3.27
C ALA A 123 -21.03 4.64 -2.15
N TRP A 124 -20.77 5.64 -1.30
CA TRP A 124 -19.93 5.50 -0.12
C TRP A 124 -20.42 4.40 0.82
N GLN A 125 -21.72 4.31 1.07
CA GLN A 125 -22.30 3.24 1.89
C GLN A 125 -21.97 1.85 1.34
N LYS A 126 -21.96 1.66 0.02
CA LYS A 126 -21.57 0.37 -0.58
C LYS A 126 -20.12 0.02 -0.32
N TYR A 127 -19.22 1.00 -0.39
CA TYR A 127 -17.80 0.83 -0.04
C TYR A 127 -17.61 0.53 1.45
N SER A 128 -18.32 1.22 2.33
CA SER A 128 -18.32 0.96 3.77
C SER A 128 -18.83 -0.44 4.08
N ASN A 129 -19.89 -0.89 3.41
CA ASN A 129 -20.41 -2.25 3.59
C ASN A 129 -19.42 -3.33 3.13
N PHE A 130 -18.69 -3.08 2.05
CA PHE A 130 -17.76 -4.03 1.45
C PHE A 130 -16.44 -4.15 2.22
N TYR A 131 -15.77 -3.02 2.49
CA TYR A 131 -14.47 -3.03 3.17
C TYR A 131 -14.57 -3.00 4.70
N LYS A 132 -15.73 -2.63 5.25
CA LYS A 132 -16.08 -2.66 6.68
C LYS A 132 -15.07 -2.01 7.62
N ALA A 133 -14.33 -1.01 7.15
CA ALA A 133 -13.51 -0.16 7.99
C ALA A 133 -14.35 0.47 9.11
N ASP A 134 -13.77 0.61 10.31
CA ASP A 134 -14.43 1.27 11.44
C ASP A 134 -14.61 2.77 11.17
N ALA A 135 -13.64 3.36 10.48
CA ALA A 135 -13.68 4.75 10.07
C ALA A 135 -13.02 4.98 8.71
N TRP A 136 -13.46 6.05 8.07
CA TRP A 136 -13.01 6.49 6.76
C TRP A 136 -12.55 7.94 6.86
N ILE A 137 -11.27 8.17 6.55
CA ILE A 137 -10.71 9.51 6.43
C ILE A 137 -10.77 9.86 4.94
N ARG A 138 -11.67 10.76 4.57
CA ARG A 138 -11.89 11.17 3.18
C ARG A 138 -11.29 12.55 2.91
N TYR A 139 -11.31 12.97 1.65
CA TYR A 139 -10.72 14.23 1.23
C TYR A 139 -11.21 15.44 2.06
N HIS A 140 -12.52 15.53 2.29
CA HIS A 140 -13.10 16.63 3.07
C HIS A 140 -12.63 16.65 4.54
N ASP A 141 -12.31 15.49 5.13
CA ASP A 141 -11.79 15.37 6.50
C ASP A 141 -10.34 15.88 6.63
N LEU A 142 -9.58 15.89 5.54
CA LEU A 142 -8.17 16.32 5.52
C LEU A 142 -8.00 17.83 5.63
N GLY A 143 -9.06 18.62 5.42
CA GLY A 143 -9.02 20.08 5.46
C GLY A 143 -8.02 20.70 4.46
N TYR A 144 -7.75 20.01 3.34
CA TYR A 144 -6.77 20.43 2.35
C TYR A 144 -7.35 21.44 1.37
N THR A 145 -6.61 22.53 1.14
CA THR A 145 -6.99 23.68 0.29
C THR A 145 -5.90 24.07 -0.71
N GLY A 146 -4.78 23.35 -0.71
CA GLY A 146 -3.68 23.57 -1.64
C GLY A 146 -3.91 22.93 -3.02
N PRO A 147 -2.88 22.93 -3.88
CA PRO A 147 -2.98 22.36 -5.21
C PRO A 147 -3.14 20.83 -5.18
N GLY A 148 -3.97 20.30 -6.09
CA GLY A 148 -4.08 18.87 -6.32
C GLY A 148 -2.96 18.34 -7.21
N TYR A 149 -2.54 17.10 -6.97
CA TYR A 149 -1.50 16.41 -7.73
C TYR A 149 -2.07 15.13 -8.38
N GLY A 150 -1.59 14.77 -9.57
CA GLY A 150 -2.05 13.60 -10.33
C GLY A 150 -3.38 13.80 -11.08
N TRP A 151 -3.89 12.72 -11.71
CA TRP A 151 -5.07 12.77 -12.60
C TRP A 151 -6.42 12.78 -11.87
N GLY A 152 -6.49 12.28 -10.63
CA GLY A 152 -7.60 12.50 -9.71
C GLY A 152 -7.08 13.33 -8.53
N PRO A 153 -7.24 14.68 -8.55
CA PRO A 153 -6.41 15.54 -7.73
C PRO A 153 -6.50 15.16 -6.26
N ALA A 154 -5.35 14.78 -5.70
CA ALA A 154 -5.19 14.48 -4.29
C ALA A 154 -4.20 15.48 -3.68
N PRO A 155 -4.26 15.70 -2.35
CA PRO A 155 -3.18 16.40 -1.66
C PRO A 155 -1.85 15.67 -1.86
N PRO A 156 -0.71 16.33 -1.54
CA PRO A 156 0.55 15.63 -1.36
C PRO A 156 0.40 14.49 -0.36
N ASP A 157 0.89 13.29 -0.69
CA ASP A 157 0.83 12.11 0.16
C ASP A 157 1.51 12.37 1.51
N GLN A 158 2.57 13.20 1.53
CA GLN A 158 3.21 13.67 2.76
C GLN A 158 2.22 14.43 3.67
N TYR A 159 1.39 15.31 3.12
CA TYR A 159 0.33 15.99 3.88
C TYR A 159 -0.72 14.98 4.33
N THR A 160 -1.19 14.14 3.41
CA THR A 160 -2.30 13.22 3.63
C THR A 160 -2.04 12.27 4.79
N ILE A 161 -0.90 11.55 4.79
CA ILE A 161 -0.61 10.55 5.83
C ILE A 161 -0.38 11.19 7.19
N ASN A 162 0.31 12.34 7.24
CA ASN A 162 0.54 13.05 8.48
C ASN A 162 -0.76 13.60 9.08
N LYS A 163 -1.64 14.17 8.23
CA LYS A 163 -2.93 14.67 8.69
C LYS A 163 -3.85 13.54 9.14
N ALA A 164 -3.87 12.41 8.43
CA ALA A 164 -4.63 11.24 8.84
C ALA A 164 -4.14 10.70 10.19
N HIS A 165 -2.82 10.59 10.38
CA HIS A 165 -2.26 10.17 11.67
C HIS A 165 -2.65 11.12 12.81
N GLU A 166 -2.60 12.44 12.58
CA GLU A 166 -3.08 13.45 13.55
C GLU A 166 -4.57 13.23 13.90
N LEU A 167 -5.44 12.96 12.93
CA LEU A 167 -6.87 12.70 13.15
C LEU A 167 -7.12 11.39 13.94
N ILE A 168 -6.40 10.32 13.61
CA ILE A 168 -6.54 9.01 14.28
C ILE A 168 -6.15 9.14 15.76
N THR A 169 -4.97 9.70 16.02
CA THR A 169 -4.42 9.82 17.39
C THR A 169 -5.15 10.85 18.25
N GLN A 170 -5.85 11.83 17.65
CA GLN A 170 -6.74 12.71 18.39
C GLN A 170 -8.02 12.00 18.88
N ASN A 171 -8.46 10.97 18.17
CA ASN A 171 -9.72 10.27 18.44
C ASN A 171 -9.55 9.04 19.35
N SER A 172 -8.34 8.46 19.40
CA SER A 172 -8.08 7.22 20.12
C SER A 172 -6.59 7.02 20.43
N ASP A 173 -6.31 6.55 21.65
CA ASP A 173 -4.99 6.05 22.06
C ASP A 173 -4.85 4.52 21.87
N GLY A 174 -5.88 3.87 21.31
CA GLY A 174 -5.90 2.43 21.07
C GLY A 174 -5.10 2.01 19.84
N PRO A 175 -4.82 0.70 19.67
CA PRO A 175 -4.12 0.20 18.50
C PRO A 175 -4.97 0.42 17.25
N PHE A 176 -4.35 0.89 16.17
CA PHE A 176 -5.03 1.09 14.88
C PHE A 176 -4.29 0.40 13.73
N ALA A 177 -5.05 0.15 12.67
CA ALA A 177 -4.53 -0.28 11.39
C ALA A 177 -4.99 0.71 10.33
N LEU A 178 -4.06 1.43 9.71
CA LEU A 178 -4.33 2.39 8.66
C LEU A 178 -4.04 1.74 7.29
N PHE A 179 -5.06 1.62 6.46
CA PHE A 179 -4.86 1.38 5.03
C PHE A 179 -4.79 2.70 4.26
N TYR A 180 -3.77 2.83 3.41
CA TYR A 180 -3.63 3.95 2.50
C TYR A 180 -3.10 3.49 1.13
N ILE A 181 -3.64 4.04 0.04
CA ILE A 181 -3.07 3.96 -1.30
C ILE A 181 -2.58 5.35 -1.70
N THR A 182 -1.27 5.50 -1.87
CA THR A 182 -0.67 6.80 -2.24
C THR A 182 -1.15 7.26 -3.61
N GLN A 183 -1.02 8.54 -3.94
CA GLN A 183 -1.61 9.12 -5.16
C GLN A 183 -0.60 9.86 -6.05
N ASN A 184 0.48 10.41 -5.50
CA ASN A 184 1.36 11.30 -6.26
C ASN A 184 2.33 10.57 -7.20
N SER A 185 2.34 9.23 -7.19
CA SER A 185 2.98 8.39 -8.23
C SER A 185 2.00 7.86 -9.28
N HIS A 186 0.76 8.36 -9.30
CA HIS A 186 -0.20 8.07 -10.35
C HIS A 186 0.17 8.78 -11.66
N TYR A 187 -0.13 8.16 -12.81
CA TYR A 187 -0.05 8.82 -14.12
C TYR A 187 -0.87 10.14 -14.10
N PRO A 188 -0.36 11.26 -14.63
CA PRO A 188 0.79 11.40 -15.53
C PRO A 188 2.14 11.71 -14.86
N TRP A 189 2.26 11.53 -13.53
CA TRP A 189 3.44 11.91 -12.74
C TRP A 189 3.79 13.39 -12.91
N ILE A 190 2.78 14.23 -13.05
CA ILE A 190 2.88 15.68 -12.95
C ILE A 190 1.53 16.24 -12.47
N PRO A 191 1.52 17.43 -11.84
CA PRO A 191 2.70 18.07 -11.22
C PRO A 191 3.28 17.19 -10.10
N HIS A 192 4.53 17.47 -9.68
CA HIS A 192 5.13 16.78 -8.54
C HIS A 192 5.09 17.67 -7.29
N PRO A 193 4.71 17.12 -6.13
CA PRO A 193 4.91 17.81 -4.87
C PRO A 193 6.42 17.88 -4.56
N THR A 194 6.79 18.87 -3.75
CA THR A 194 8.12 18.95 -3.15
C THR A 194 8.08 18.37 -1.74
N LEU A 195 9.11 17.61 -1.37
CA LEU A 195 9.28 17.18 0.01
C LEU A 195 9.64 18.40 0.86
N VAL A 196 8.88 18.64 1.93
CA VAL A 196 9.12 19.76 2.86
C VAL A 196 9.37 19.23 4.27
N LYS A 197 10.06 20.01 5.10
CA LYS A 197 10.31 19.61 6.50
C LYS A 197 9.05 19.63 7.36
N ASP A 198 8.21 20.65 7.19
CA ASP A 198 6.93 20.76 7.88
C ASP A 198 5.80 20.53 6.87
N TRP A 199 5.18 19.36 6.93
CA TRP A 199 4.10 18.97 6.02
C TRP A 199 2.93 19.96 6.04
N ARG A 200 2.74 20.73 7.12
CA ARG A 200 1.67 21.73 7.22
C ARG A 200 1.85 22.86 6.21
N THR A 201 3.07 23.14 5.75
CA THR A 201 3.32 24.16 4.72
C THR A 201 2.82 23.75 3.34
N LEU A 202 2.44 22.49 3.13
CA LEU A 202 1.86 21.99 1.88
C LEU A 202 0.40 22.40 1.70
N ASN A 203 -0.30 22.76 2.78
CA ASN A 203 -1.70 23.20 2.74
C ASN A 203 -1.78 24.71 2.65
N GLN A 204 -1.35 25.22 1.50
CA GLN A 204 -1.45 26.64 1.16
C GLN A 204 -2.07 26.75 -0.23
N VAL A 205 -3.01 27.69 -0.38
CA VAL A 205 -3.57 28.02 -1.68
C VAL A 205 -2.45 28.52 -2.57
N GLN A 206 -2.22 27.84 -3.69
CA GLN A 206 -1.23 28.22 -4.69
C GLN A 206 -1.88 28.26 -6.07
N ASN A 207 -1.49 29.25 -6.87
CA ASN A 207 -1.87 29.29 -8.28
C ASN A 207 -0.98 28.31 -9.05
N VAL A 208 -1.37 27.03 -9.10
CA VAL A 208 -0.73 26.07 -10.00
C VAL A 208 -1.40 26.19 -11.36
N ASN A 209 -0.84 27.06 -12.19
CA ASN A 209 -1.21 27.25 -13.58
C ASN A 209 -0.15 26.53 -14.41
N ASP A 210 -0.48 25.34 -14.90
CA ASP A 210 -0.06 24.85 -16.22
C ASP A 210 -0.74 23.49 -16.46
N GLN A 211 -1.88 23.52 -17.15
CA GLN A 211 -2.45 22.29 -17.71
C GLN A 211 -1.52 21.80 -18.82
N VAL A 212 -0.71 20.80 -18.50
CA VAL A 212 0.12 20.11 -19.48
C VAL A 212 -0.67 18.92 -20.02
N ASP A 213 -0.78 18.81 -21.35
CA ASP A 213 -1.29 17.59 -21.98
C ASP A 213 -0.31 16.44 -21.73
N PRO A 214 -0.69 15.40 -20.96
CA PRO A 214 0.19 14.26 -20.68
C PRO A 214 0.70 13.54 -21.91
N GLU A 215 -0.08 13.53 -22.99
CA GLU A 215 0.29 12.83 -24.23
C GLU A 215 1.29 13.64 -25.06
N ALA A 216 1.39 14.95 -24.85
CA ALA A 216 2.41 15.81 -25.46
C ALA A 216 3.79 15.66 -24.80
N ILE A 217 3.88 15.00 -23.63
CA ILE A 217 5.15 14.79 -22.92
C ILE A 217 5.98 13.70 -23.62
N ALA A 218 7.19 14.08 -24.02
CA ALA A 218 8.17 13.16 -24.59
C ALA A 218 8.37 11.93 -23.69
N HIS A 219 8.56 10.75 -24.30
CA HIS A 219 8.61 9.48 -23.56
C HIS A 219 9.74 9.44 -22.51
N GLU A 220 10.91 9.99 -22.85
CA GLU A 220 12.04 10.10 -21.91
C GLU A 220 11.70 10.97 -20.70
N THR A 221 11.08 12.13 -20.93
CA THR A 221 10.58 13.01 -19.85
C THR A 221 9.53 12.29 -18.99
N ARG A 222 8.62 11.50 -19.58
CA ARG A 222 7.67 10.68 -18.80
C ARG A 222 8.38 9.66 -17.91
N ARG A 223 9.44 9.01 -18.40
CA ARG A 223 10.23 8.08 -17.56
C ARG A 223 10.90 8.81 -16.40
N GLN A 224 11.50 9.98 -16.65
CA GLN A 224 12.10 10.79 -15.61
C GLN A 224 11.06 11.25 -14.58
N ASN A 225 9.88 11.67 -15.04
CA ASN A 225 8.80 12.08 -14.15
C ASN A 225 8.32 10.94 -13.27
N TYR A 226 8.10 9.74 -13.84
CA TYR A 226 7.79 8.56 -13.05
C TYR A 226 8.83 8.28 -11.97
N PHE A 227 10.13 8.33 -12.31
CA PHE A 227 11.19 8.10 -11.34
C PHE A 227 11.16 9.15 -10.22
N ASN A 228 10.99 10.44 -10.56
CA ASN A 228 10.88 11.52 -9.57
C ASN A 228 9.69 11.31 -8.62
N ALA A 229 8.56 10.81 -9.13
CA ALA A 229 7.41 10.51 -8.31
C ALA A 229 7.71 9.39 -7.31
N ILE A 230 8.32 8.28 -7.76
CA ILE A 230 8.72 7.18 -6.87
C ILE A 230 9.78 7.65 -5.85
N GLU A 231 10.74 8.47 -6.27
CA GLU A 231 11.72 9.07 -5.37
C GLU A 231 11.03 9.90 -4.28
N TYR A 232 10.08 10.76 -4.65
CA TYR A 232 9.27 11.49 -3.67
C TYR A 232 8.57 10.56 -2.69
N GLN A 233 7.88 9.51 -3.18
CA GLN A 233 7.16 8.53 -2.36
C GLN A 233 8.07 7.92 -1.29
N LEU A 234 9.20 7.34 -1.72
CA LEU A 234 10.09 6.61 -0.83
C LEU A 234 10.80 7.54 0.15
N ARG A 235 11.16 8.76 -0.29
CA ARG A 235 11.80 9.76 0.60
C ARG A 235 10.84 10.26 1.66
N PHE A 236 9.60 10.64 1.32
CA PHE A 236 8.67 11.10 2.34
C PHE A 236 8.24 9.97 3.27
N LEU A 237 8.06 8.74 2.79
CA LEU A 237 7.71 7.60 3.64
C LEU A 237 8.85 7.31 4.61
N THR A 238 10.11 7.37 4.16
CA THR A 238 11.28 7.26 5.04
C THR A 238 11.28 8.38 6.08
N ASP A 239 11.10 9.63 5.67
CA ASP A 239 11.03 10.80 6.56
C ASP A 239 9.89 10.69 7.59
N TYR A 240 8.72 10.21 7.15
CA TYR A 240 7.57 9.96 8.02
C TYR A 240 7.88 8.90 9.06
N MET A 241 8.46 7.75 8.67
CA MET A 241 8.78 6.65 9.58
C MET A 241 9.83 7.05 10.63
N ILE A 242 10.87 7.81 10.26
CA ILE A 242 11.93 8.20 11.21
C ILE A 242 11.47 9.28 12.21
N HIS A 243 10.47 10.09 11.86
CA HIS A 243 9.92 11.12 12.72
C HIS A 243 8.62 10.70 13.41
N LEU A 244 8.13 9.48 13.15
CA LEU A 244 6.96 8.94 13.85
C LEU A 244 7.35 8.58 15.28
N ASP A 245 6.63 9.13 16.26
CA ASP A 245 6.76 8.79 17.67
C ASP A 245 5.96 7.52 18.03
N ASP A 246 6.30 6.42 17.35
CA ASP A 246 5.74 5.08 17.62
C ASP A 246 6.80 4.00 17.39
N ASP A 247 7.45 3.58 18.48
CA ASP A 247 8.48 2.55 18.44
C ASP A 247 7.95 1.15 18.12
N ASN A 248 6.64 0.93 18.20
CA ASN A 248 6.02 -0.37 17.94
C ASN A 248 5.41 -0.45 16.55
N ALA A 249 5.45 0.61 15.73
CA ALA A 249 4.83 0.61 14.42
C ALA A 249 5.39 -0.47 13.48
N ILE A 250 4.50 -1.04 12.68
CA ILE A 250 4.85 -1.89 11.53
C ILE A 250 4.33 -1.22 10.27
N PHE A 251 5.25 -0.93 9.35
CA PHE A 251 4.94 -0.39 8.04
C PHE A 251 5.04 -1.48 7.00
N VAL A 252 3.99 -1.62 6.20
CA VAL A 252 3.96 -2.44 4.99
C VAL A 252 3.89 -1.49 3.81
N LEU A 253 4.90 -1.49 2.95
CA LEU A 253 4.92 -0.74 1.69
C LEU A 253 4.83 -1.75 0.55
N LEU A 254 3.69 -1.80 -0.14
CA LEU A 254 3.43 -2.74 -1.24
C LEU A 254 3.09 -1.98 -2.52
N GLY A 255 3.83 -2.19 -3.60
CA GLY A 255 3.40 -1.66 -4.90
C GLY A 255 2.13 -2.35 -5.39
N ASP A 256 1.19 -1.61 -5.96
CA ASP A 256 -0.10 -2.14 -6.43
C ASP A 256 -0.01 -2.75 -7.84
N HIS A 257 0.72 -2.11 -8.77
CA HIS A 257 0.97 -2.60 -10.12
C HIS A 257 2.17 -1.91 -10.80
N GLN A 258 2.53 -2.38 -12.00
CA GLN A 258 3.52 -1.72 -12.86
C GLN A 258 3.04 -0.34 -13.33
N PRO A 259 3.93 0.64 -13.56
CA PRO A 259 3.55 1.96 -14.03
C PRO A 259 3.10 1.90 -15.50
N PRO A 260 1.86 2.32 -15.86
CA PRO A 260 1.42 2.33 -17.25
C PRO A 260 2.29 3.29 -18.08
N ARG A 261 2.31 3.18 -19.41
CA ARG A 261 3.01 4.08 -20.36
C ARG A 261 4.55 4.11 -20.30
N VAL A 262 5.19 3.79 -19.17
CA VAL A 262 6.66 3.74 -19.04
C VAL A 262 7.20 2.33 -18.79
N SER A 263 6.33 1.36 -18.48
CA SER A 263 6.62 -0.08 -18.52
C SER A 263 5.89 -0.80 -19.68
N ARG A 264 6.19 -2.09 -19.87
CA ARG A 264 5.57 -3.03 -20.81
C ARG A 264 5.16 -4.29 -20.05
N ARG A 265 4.20 -5.04 -20.57
CA ARG A 265 3.82 -6.35 -19.98
C ARG A 265 4.99 -7.36 -19.93
N SER A 266 5.96 -7.23 -20.84
CA SER A 266 7.20 -8.01 -20.81
C SER A 266 8.11 -7.69 -19.62
N ASP A 267 7.89 -6.56 -18.92
CA ASP A 267 8.60 -6.24 -17.68
C ASP A 267 8.00 -6.99 -16.47
N GLY A 268 6.99 -7.86 -16.67
CA GLY A 268 6.39 -8.67 -15.61
C GLY A 268 5.27 -7.97 -14.84
N TRP A 269 4.87 -8.59 -13.73
CA TRP A 269 3.76 -8.15 -12.88
C TRP A 269 4.19 -7.93 -11.43
N GLU A 270 5.48 -8.08 -11.16
CA GLU A 270 5.99 -8.07 -9.80
C GLU A 270 6.10 -6.65 -9.28
N THR A 271 5.75 -6.43 -8.03
CA THR A 271 5.91 -5.16 -7.32
C THR A 271 6.72 -5.38 -6.04
N PRO A 272 7.44 -4.36 -5.55
CA PRO A 272 8.16 -4.47 -4.29
C PRO A 272 7.19 -4.55 -3.11
N LEU A 273 7.54 -5.39 -2.15
CA LEU A 273 6.91 -5.50 -0.84
C LEU A 273 8.00 -5.30 0.22
N HIS A 274 7.93 -4.19 0.95
CA HIS A 274 8.81 -3.88 2.07
C HIS A 274 8.03 -3.96 3.37
N ILE A 275 8.60 -4.59 4.38
CA ILE A 275 8.08 -4.52 5.75
C ILE A 275 9.17 -3.90 6.63
N ILE A 276 8.80 -2.86 7.37
CA ILE A 276 9.70 -2.03 8.16
C ILE A 276 9.18 -1.90 9.58
N SER A 277 10.05 -2.06 10.58
CA SER A 277 9.74 -1.85 12.00
C SER A 277 11.02 -1.68 12.83
N LYS A 278 10.92 -1.13 14.04
CA LYS A 278 11.99 -1.18 15.04
C LYS A 278 12.09 -2.54 15.73
N ASP A 279 11.09 -3.41 15.61
CA ASP A 279 11.15 -4.78 16.14
C ASP A 279 11.97 -5.68 15.20
N GLU A 280 13.28 -5.70 15.41
CA GLU A 280 14.23 -6.52 14.64
C GLU A 280 13.82 -8.00 14.59
N ARG A 281 13.30 -8.56 15.69
CA ARG A 281 12.89 -9.99 15.73
C ARG A 281 11.71 -10.27 14.81
N PHE A 282 10.73 -9.37 14.75
CA PHE A 282 9.62 -9.49 13.81
C PHE A 282 10.11 -9.40 12.38
N ILE A 283 10.97 -8.42 12.08
CA ILE A 283 11.54 -8.24 10.73
C ILE A 283 12.37 -9.46 10.32
N ASP A 284 13.18 -10.01 11.22
CA ASP A 284 13.98 -11.22 10.98
C ASP A 284 13.14 -12.45 10.67
N SER A 285 11.97 -12.59 11.29
CA SER A 285 11.06 -13.71 11.03
C SER A 285 10.59 -13.79 9.57
N LEU A 286 10.60 -12.67 8.84
CA LEU A 286 10.13 -12.61 7.44
C LEU A 286 11.04 -13.36 6.47
N ALA A 287 12.27 -13.70 6.88
CA ALA A 287 13.17 -14.53 6.09
C ALA A 287 12.57 -15.92 5.77
N GLU A 288 11.68 -16.45 6.62
CA GLU A 288 10.94 -17.70 6.36
C GLU A 288 10.08 -17.62 5.09
N TYR A 289 9.63 -16.41 4.72
CA TYR A 289 8.80 -16.15 3.54
C TYR A 289 9.63 -15.65 2.35
N GLY A 290 10.96 -15.81 2.41
CA GLY A 290 11.90 -15.46 1.34
C GLY A 290 12.20 -13.97 1.21
N PHE A 291 11.87 -13.17 2.23
CA PHE A 291 12.31 -11.78 2.26
C PHE A 291 13.82 -11.67 2.54
N VAL A 292 14.44 -10.64 1.97
CA VAL A 292 15.88 -10.35 2.12
C VAL A 292 16.08 -8.99 2.80
N ASP A 293 17.27 -8.78 3.38
CA ASP A 293 17.61 -7.53 4.06
C ASP A 293 17.66 -6.33 3.12
N GLY A 294 17.21 -5.16 3.61
CA GLY A 294 17.22 -3.91 2.85
C GLY A 294 15.98 -3.71 1.99
N LEU A 295 15.84 -2.53 1.42
CA LEU A 295 14.82 -2.13 0.45
C LEU A 295 15.05 -2.75 -0.93
N ARG A 296 16.25 -3.28 -1.19
CA ARG A 296 16.61 -3.86 -2.48
C ARG A 296 16.47 -5.39 -2.48
N VAL A 297 15.64 -5.91 -3.38
CA VAL A 297 15.63 -7.35 -3.68
C VAL A 297 16.82 -7.76 -4.56
N GLN A 298 17.36 -8.95 -4.32
CA GLN A 298 18.46 -9.53 -5.12
C GLN A 298 17.94 -10.45 -6.23
N SER A 299 16.83 -11.14 -5.98
CA SER A 299 16.14 -12.00 -6.95
C SER A 299 14.92 -11.28 -7.52
N MET A 300 14.69 -11.44 -8.84
CA MET A 300 13.49 -10.97 -9.51
C MET A 300 12.34 -11.99 -9.47
N GLU A 301 12.58 -13.18 -8.92
CA GLU A 301 11.55 -14.20 -8.75
C GLU A 301 10.71 -13.87 -7.51
N PRO A 302 9.39 -13.66 -7.64
CA PRO A 302 8.52 -13.32 -6.52
C PRO A 302 8.31 -14.53 -5.60
N THR A 303 8.31 -14.31 -4.29
CA THR A 303 8.10 -15.38 -3.31
C THR A 303 6.62 -15.62 -3.00
N LEU A 304 5.77 -14.68 -3.38
CA LEU A 304 4.32 -14.75 -3.24
C LEU A 304 3.60 -13.96 -4.33
N ARG A 305 2.28 -14.14 -4.41
CA ARG A 305 1.35 -13.25 -5.11
C ARG A 305 0.68 -12.30 -4.12
N HIS A 306 0.02 -11.25 -4.60
CA HIS A 306 -0.70 -10.32 -3.72
C HIS A 306 -1.68 -11.06 -2.82
N GLU A 307 -2.47 -11.97 -3.39
CA GLU A 307 -3.42 -12.80 -2.65
C GLU A 307 -2.75 -13.72 -1.60
N GLY A 308 -1.42 -13.87 -1.60
CA GLY A 308 -0.71 -14.55 -0.53
C GLY A 308 -0.39 -13.68 0.68
N PHE A 309 -0.48 -12.34 0.55
CA PHE A 309 -0.12 -11.37 1.58
C PHE A 309 -0.90 -11.59 2.87
N TYR A 310 -2.23 -11.74 2.81
CA TYR A 310 -3.06 -11.95 3.99
C TYR A 310 -2.55 -13.13 4.85
N SER A 311 -2.41 -14.32 4.25
CA SER A 311 -1.95 -15.49 4.99
C SER A 311 -0.55 -15.34 5.57
N MET A 312 0.37 -14.73 4.82
CA MET A 312 1.75 -14.47 5.26
C MET A 312 1.77 -13.50 6.44
N PHE A 313 1.11 -12.35 6.29
CA PHE A 313 1.16 -11.27 7.28
C PHE A 313 0.47 -11.67 8.58
N THR A 314 -0.68 -12.35 8.52
CA THR A 314 -1.34 -12.89 9.72
C THR A 314 -0.46 -13.90 10.43
N ARG A 315 0.24 -14.80 9.71
CA ARG A 315 1.20 -15.72 10.34
C ARG A 315 2.36 -15.00 10.99
N ALA A 316 2.95 -14.01 10.32
CA ALA A 316 4.07 -13.23 10.85
C ALA A 316 3.67 -12.49 12.15
N LEU A 317 2.48 -11.86 12.16
CA LEU A 317 1.93 -11.22 13.35
C LEU A 317 1.69 -12.21 14.48
N LEU A 318 1.06 -13.36 14.20
CA LEU A 318 0.79 -14.38 15.23
C LEU A 318 2.07 -15.00 15.79
N ALA A 319 3.07 -15.27 14.95
CA ALA A 319 4.34 -15.84 15.39
C ALA A 319 5.10 -14.89 16.31
N SER A 320 5.03 -13.58 16.06
CA SER A 320 5.79 -12.58 16.81
C SER A 320 5.04 -11.97 18.00
N TYR A 321 3.71 -11.85 17.87
CA TYR A 321 2.85 -11.12 18.79
C TYR A 321 1.63 -11.90 19.29
N GLY A 322 1.45 -13.16 18.87
CA GLY A 322 0.33 -14.02 19.27
C GLY A 322 0.43 -14.52 20.72
N LYS A 323 -0.72 -14.86 21.31
CA LYS A 323 -0.82 -15.55 22.61
C LYS A 323 -0.35 -17.01 22.55
N ASP A 324 -0.48 -17.63 21.37
CA ASP A 324 0.03 -18.96 21.06
C ASP A 324 0.81 -18.89 19.73
N PRO A 325 2.10 -18.53 19.75
CA PRO A 325 2.89 -18.32 18.55
C PRO A 325 3.24 -19.62 17.80
N THR A 326 2.86 -20.78 18.34
CA THR A 326 3.13 -22.09 17.72
C THR A 326 1.97 -22.60 16.85
N ASN A 327 0.76 -22.13 17.13
CA ASN A 327 -0.44 -22.50 16.39
C ASN A 327 -0.74 -21.47 15.28
N LEU A 328 -0.07 -21.63 14.15
CA LEU A 328 -0.17 -20.71 13.02
C LEU A 328 -1.12 -21.24 11.93
N PRO A 329 -1.98 -20.39 11.33
CA PRO A 329 -2.81 -20.77 10.20
C PRO A 329 -1.94 -21.12 8.98
N GLU A 330 -2.45 -21.87 8.02
CA GLU A 330 -1.68 -22.30 6.85
C GLU A 330 -1.15 -21.13 6.00
N TYR A 331 0.10 -21.22 5.54
CA TYR A 331 0.67 -20.27 4.59
C TYR A 331 0.20 -20.58 3.16
N ARG A 332 -0.39 -19.60 2.48
CA ARG A 332 -0.90 -19.70 1.11
C ARG A 332 -0.22 -18.66 0.22
N PRO A 333 1.01 -18.89 -0.28
CA PRO A 333 1.75 -17.90 -1.09
C PRO A 333 1.03 -17.46 -2.38
N THR A 334 0.09 -18.27 -2.87
CA THR A 334 -0.73 -17.99 -4.07
C THR A 334 -2.19 -17.72 -3.74
N GLY A 335 -2.49 -17.37 -2.48
CA GLY A 335 -3.84 -17.13 -1.99
C GLY A 335 -4.72 -18.37 -1.87
N PHE A 336 -5.97 -18.13 -1.48
CA PHE A 336 -7.00 -19.16 -1.38
C PHE A 336 -7.62 -19.41 -2.75
N LEU A 337 -7.81 -20.68 -3.09
CA LEU A 337 -8.63 -21.05 -4.23
C LEU A 337 -10.10 -20.83 -3.85
N PHE A 338 -10.87 -20.18 -4.71
CA PHE A 338 -12.30 -20.38 -4.69
C PHE A 338 -12.55 -21.86 -4.91
N ALA A 339 -13.06 -22.56 -3.91
CA ALA A 339 -13.67 -23.86 -4.14
C ALA A 339 -14.81 -23.61 -5.13
N SER A 340 -14.61 -23.98 -6.39
CA SER A 340 -15.64 -23.95 -7.43
C SER A 340 -16.68 -25.01 -7.10
N GLY A 341 -17.48 -24.76 -6.07
CA GLY A 341 -18.66 -25.55 -5.75
C GLY A 341 -19.73 -25.27 -6.79
N ALA A 342 -19.99 -26.25 -7.63
CA ALA A 342 -21.21 -26.40 -8.43
C ALA A 342 -21.52 -25.26 -9.44
N LEU A 343 -20.67 -25.10 -10.44
CA LEU A 343 -21.17 -24.84 -11.80
C LEU A 343 -21.01 -26.12 -12.61
N THR A 344 -21.70 -27.18 -12.19
CA THR A 344 -22.02 -28.28 -13.10
C THR A 344 -22.87 -27.69 -14.21
N LYS A 345 -22.29 -27.61 -15.39
CA LYS A 345 -23.00 -27.44 -16.66
C LYS A 345 -24.09 -28.51 -16.74
N GLU A 346 -25.33 -28.15 -16.49
CA GLU A 346 -26.45 -28.81 -17.15
C GLU A 346 -26.76 -28.05 -18.44
N ARG A 347 -26.99 -28.87 -19.46
CA ARG A 347 -26.88 -28.65 -20.91
C ARG A 347 -27.77 -27.55 -21.48
#